data_AF-A0AAU0NUS7-F1
#
_entry.id   AF-A0AAU0NUS7-F1
#
_cell.length_a   1.000
_cell.length_b   1.000
_cell.length_c   1.000
_cell.angle_alpha   90.00
_cell.angle_beta   90.00
_cell.angle_gamma   90.00
#
_symmetry.space_group_name_H-M   'P 1'
#
loop_
_entity.id
_entity.type
_entity.pdbx_description
1 polymer ?
#
loop_
_entity_poly.entity_id
_entity_poly.type
_entity_poly.pdbx_seq_one_letter_code
_entity_poly.pdbx_strand_id
1 'polypeptide(L)'
;MDTVYIDIRHWLFWYGNYGFCKNSCNDEITIYQDKDKTKFLGYFEITTHCSLEYLINNEEDNLEAEQPEFYKEIIEFLNSDNKIHYTYIYPRDEEDISHQVKHNAPVNSKGYKPIYIEMWSKLSDHWDENEIKKCVKILGEKFFNKEIIKVEILDIPTYEETEIAFNENYKPYIKYNQL
;
A
#
# COMPACT_ATOMS: atom_id res chain seq x y z
N MET A 1 -12.15 16.55 8.92
CA MET A 1 -11.91 16.79 7.48
C MET A 1 -12.80 15.80 6.79
N ASP A 2 -13.84 16.26 6.11
CA ASP A 2 -15.00 15.37 5.97
C ASP A 2 -14.84 14.37 4.82
N THR A 3 -13.99 14.67 3.84
CA THR A 3 -13.71 13.78 2.72
C THR A 3 -12.26 13.91 2.29
N VAL A 4 -11.63 12.78 1.99
CA VAL A 4 -10.38 12.71 1.20
C VAL A 4 -10.62 11.95 -0.08
N TYR A 5 -9.73 12.20 -1.03
CA TYR A 5 -9.73 11.55 -2.33
C TYR A 5 -8.46 10.74 -2.45
N ILE A 6 -8.56 9.53 -2.97
CA ILE A 6 -7.42 8.64 -3.15
C ILE A 6 -7.26 8.25 -4.60
N ASP A 7 -6.01 8.17 -5.02
CA ASP A 7 -5.61 7.64 -6.31
C ASP A 7 -4.85 6.33 -6.08
N ILE A 8 -5.31 5.25 -6.71
CA ILE A 8 -4.66 3.92 -6.66
C ILE A 8 -3.77 3.83 -7.89
N ARG A 9 -2.45 3.75 -7.69
CA ARG A 9 -1.49 3.97 -8.78
C ARG A 9 -1.27 2.78 -9.70
N HIS A 10 -1.61 1.57 -9.25
CA HIS A 10 -1.28 0.33 -9.95
C HIS A 10 -2.54 -0.38 -10.43
N TRP A 11 -2.54 -0.77 -11.71
CA TRP A 11 -3.61 -1.55 -12.33
C TRP A 11 -3.78 -2.94 -11.72
N LEU A 12 -2.74 -3.48 -11.07
CA LEU A 12 -2.79 -4.77 -10.37
C LEU A 12 -3.91 -4.82 -9.33
N PHE A 13 -4.17 -3.71 -8.63
CA PHE A 13 -5.31 -3.61 -7.71
C PHE A 13 -6.61 -3.92 -8.44
N TRP A 14 -6.84 -3.26 -9.58
CA TRP A 14 -8.08 -3.37 -10.35
C TRP A 14 -8.23 -4.73 -11.01
N TYR A 15 -7.14 -5.33 -11.51
CA TYR A 15 -7.16 -6.70 -12.04
C TYR A 15 -7.62 -7.70 -10.98
N GLY A 16 -7.12 -7.55 -9.75
CA GLY A 16 -7.58 -8.32 -8.60
C GLY A 16 -9.03 -8.06 -8.22
N ASN A 17 -9.36 -6.79 -7.99
CA ASN A 17 -10.68 -6.35 -7.54
C ASN A 17 -11.81 -6.78 -8.49
N TYR A 18 -11.52 -6.86 -9.80
CA TYR A 18 -12.46 -7.37 -10.81
C TYR A 18 -12.32 -8.87 -11.14
N GLY A 19 -11.41 -9.59 -10.49
CA GLY A 19 -11.30 -11.05 -10.57
C GLY A 19 -10.56 -11.59 -11.81
N PHE A 20 -9.75 -10.76 -12.47
CA PHE A 20 -8.94 -11.19 -13.62
C PHE A 20 -7.66 -11.93 -13.21
N CYS A 21 -7.15 -11.67 -12.01
CA CYS A 21 -6.05 -12.40 -11.40
C CYS A 21 -6.20 -12.43 -9.88
N LYS A 22 -5.26 -13.10 -9.21
CA LYS A 22 -5.09 -12.91 -7.77
C LYS A 22 -4.82 -11.44 -7.47
N ASN A 23 -5.36 -10.97 -6.34
CA ASN A 23 -5.25 -9.59 -5.91
C ASN A 23 -3.80 -9.10 -5.83
N SER A 24 -3.60 -7.80 -6.12
CA SER A 24 -2.30 -7.15 -5.90
C SER A 24 -1.83 -7.39 -4.47
N CYS A 25 -0.53 -7.65 -4.33
CA CYS A 25 0.06 -7.93 -3.04
C CYS A 25 0.39 -6.63 -2.28
N ASN A 26 0.59 -5.52 -2.98
CA ASN A 26 0.88 -4.24 -2.38
C ASN A 26 0.32 -3.14 -3.28
N ASP A 27 -0.33 -2.15 -2.69
CA ASP A 27 -0.81 -1.01 -3.46
C ASP A 27 -0.35 0.32 -2.92
N GLU A 28 0.13 1.09 -3.88
CA GLU A 28 0.54 2.47 -3.69
C GLU A 28 -0.68 3.38 -3.85
N ILE A 29 -0.95 4.16 -2.81
CA ILE A 29 -2.01 5.15 -2.80
C ILE A 29 -1.45 6.55 -2.63
N THR A 30 -2.08 7.50 -3.31
CA THR A 30 -1.86 8.93 -3.07
C THR A 30 -3.13 9.55 -2.49
N ILE A 31 -3.00 10.31 -1.41
CA ILE A 31 -4.12 10.93 -0.70
C ILE A 31 -4.13 12.44 -0.97
N TYR A 32 -5.30 12.96 -1.33
CA TYR A 32 -5.56 14.37 -1.62
C TYR A 32 -6.70 14.93 -0.78
N GLN A 33 -6.68 16.24 -0.54
CA GLN A 33 -7.80 16.95 0.11
C GLN A 33 -8.91 17.34 -0.86
N ASP A 34 -8.63 17.33 -2.15
CA ASP A 34 -9.53 17.75 -3.22
C ASP A 34 -9.55 16.75 -4.38
N LYS A 35 -10.65 16.75 -5.12
CA LYS A 35 -10.87 15.85 -6.25
C LYS A 35 -9.96 16.13 -7.44
N ASP A 36 -9.53 17.39 -7.59
CA ASP A 36 -8.68 17.84 -8.71
C ASP A 36 -7.19 17.52 -8.51
N LYS A 37 -6.85 16.76 -7.45
CA LYS A 37 -5.49 16.31 -7.11
C LYS A 37 -4.49 17.47 -6.90
N THR A 38 -4.96 18.66 -6.50
CA THR A 38 -4.10 19.85 -6.32
C THR A 38 -3.53 20.01 -4.91
N LYS A 39 -4.17 19.40 -3.90
CA LYS A 39 -3.77 19.46 -2.48
C LYS A 39 -3.36 18.08 -1.99
N PHE A 40 -2.14 17.70 -2.33
CA PHE A 40 -1.49 16.48 -1.86
C PHE A 40 -1.36 16.45 -0.32
N LEU A 41 -1.72 15.32 0.30
CA LEU A 41 -1.51 15.07 1.73
C LEU A 41 -0.32 14.16 1.98
N GLY A 42 -0.27 13.03 1.28
CA GLY A 42 0.74 12.01 1.50
C GLY A 42 0.55 10.84 0.56
N TYR A 43 1.54 9.96 0.61
CA TYR A 43 1.68 8.83 -0.27
C TYR A 43 2.15 7.65 0.57
N PHE A 44 1.52 6.49 0.36
CA PHE A 44 1.70 5.31 1.20
C PHE A 44 1.59 4.06 0.36
N GLU A 45 2.25 3.00 0.82
CA GLU A 45 1.98 1.64 0.40
C GLU A 45 1.11 0.96 1.45
N ILE A 46 0.20 0.11 1.00
CA ILE A 46 -0.59 -0.75 1.87
C ILE A 46 -0.41 -2.19 1.41
N THR A 47 -0.01 -3.04 2.35
CA THR A 47 0.24 -4.48 2.14
C THR A 47 -0.65 -5.26 3.10
N THR A 48 -1.45 -6.20 2.58
CA THR A 48 -2.39 -6.96 3.42
C THR A 48 -1.76 -8.18 4.07
N HIS A 49 -2.47 -8.74 5.05
CA HIS A 49 -2.22 -10.06 5.59
C HIS A 49 -2.02 -11.12 4.51
N CYS A 50 -2.97 -11.29 3.58
CA CYS A 50 -2.87 -12.33 2.56
C CYS A 50 -1.68 -12.09 1.61
N SER A 51 -1.33 -10.83 1.38
CA SER A 51 -0.15 -10.47 0.58
C SER A 51 1.15 -10.82 1.29
N LEU A 52 1.25 -10.53 2.58
CA LEU A 52 2.40 -10.89 3.40
C LEU A 52 2.55 -12.40 3.51
N GLU A 53 1.45 -13.13 3.72
CA GLU A 53 1.45 -14.59 3.67
C GLU A 53 1.90 -15.13 2.31
N TYR A 54 1.43 -14.52 1.21
CA TYR A 54 1.86 -14.90 -0.13
C TYR A 54 3.37 -14.66 -0.31
N LEU A 55 3.86 -13.49 0.09
CA LEU A 55 5.26 -13.11 0.01
C LEU A 55 6.15 -14.13 0.75
N ILE A 56 5.79 -14.48 1.99
CA ILE A 56 6.47 -15.53 2.74
C ILE A 56 6.39 -16.86 1.98
N ASN A 57 5.20 -17.35 1.65
CA ASN A 57 5.03 -18.70 1.09
C ASN A 57 5.68 -18.90 -0.30
N ASN A 58 6.00 -17.84 -1.03
CA ASN A 58 6.54 -17.94 -2.40
C ASN A 58 7.99 -17.44 -2.52
N GLU A 59 8.46 -16.61 -1.58
CA GLU A 59 9.80 -16.01 -1.61
C GLU A 59 10.58 -16.24 -0.30
N GLU A 60 10.13 -17.15 0.59
CA GLU A 60 10.75 -17.43 1.90
C GLU A 60 12.27 -17.60 1.84
N ASP A 61 12.76 -18.55 1.04
CA ASP A 61 14.20 -18.85 0.95
C ASP A 61 15.01 -17.63 0.50
N ASN A 62 14.46 -16.81 -0.40
CA ASN A 62 15.13 -15.60 -0.88
C ASN A 62 15.08 -14.49 0.18
N LEU A 63 13.93 -14.28 0.81
CA LEU A 63 13.71 -13.22 1.79
C LEU A 63 14.46 -13.47 3.09
N GLU A 64 14.46 -14.70 3.61
CA GLU A 64 15.20 -15.05 4.83
C GLU A 64 16.71 -14.90 4.60
N ALA A 65 17.22 -15.29 3.43
CA ALA A 65 18.64 -15.19 3.12
C ALA A 65 19.11 -13.75 2.82
N GLU A 66 18.32 -12.97 2.06
CA GLU A 66 18.72 -11.64 1.59
C GLU A 66 18.31 -10.51 2.54
N GLN A 67 17.19 -10.66 3.26
CA GLN A 67 16.59 -9.64 4.11
C GLN A 67 16.05 -10.24 5.43
N PRO A 68 16.90 -10.88 6.26
CA PRO A 68 16.47 -11.65 7.42
C PRO A 68 15.70 -10.82 8.45
N GLU A 69 16.05 -9.56 8.66
CA GLU A 69 15.33 -8.67 9.58
C GLU A 69 13.91 -8.36 9.09
N PHE A 70 13.76 -8.11 7.78
CA PHE A 70 12.46 -7.84 7.17
C PHE A 70 11.57 -9.08 7.19
N TYR A 71 12.11 -10.24 6.82
CA TYR A 71 11.42 -11.53 6.93
C TYR A 71 10.93 -11.76 8.36
N LYS A 72 11.80 -11.58 9.35
CA LYS A 72 11.44 -11.74 10.76
C LYS A 72 10.33 -10.78 11.19
N GLU A 73 10.39 -9.52 10.77
CA GLU A 73 9.37 -8.52 11.08
C GLU A 73 7.99 -8.90 10.51
N ILE A 74 7.95 -9.43 9.28
CA ILE A 74 6.72 -9.96 8.67
C ILE A 74 6.16 -11.12 9.50
N ILE A 75 7.00 -12.10 9.84
CA ILE A 75 6.57 -13.27 10.63
C ILE A 75 6.07 -12.86 12.01
N GLU A 76 6.73 -11.92 12.69
CA GLU A 76 6.28 -11.38 13.96
C GLU A 76 4.93 -10.67 13.82
N PHE A 77 4.76 -9.84 12.78
CA PHE A 77 3.48 -9.20 12.51
C PHE A 77 2.39 -10.25 12.26
N LEU A 78 2.59 -11.18 11.34
CA LEU A 78 1.63 -12.24 10.98
C LEU A 78 1.20 -13.07 12.19
N ASN A 79 2.11 -13.38 13.12
CA ASN A 79 1.80 -14.15 14.33
C ASN A 79 1.27 -13.32 15.50
N SER A 80 1.28 -11.99 15.41
CA SER A 80 0.77 -11.11 16.48
C SER A 80 -0.73 -10.81 16.35
N ASP A 81 -1.33 -10.38 17.46
CA ASP A 81 -2.70 -9.84 17.48
C ASP A 81 -2.79 -8.42 16.89
N ASN A 82 -1.66 -7.80 16.52
CA ASN A 82 -1.65 -6.47 15.92
C ASN A 82 -2.39 -6.48 14.58
N LYS A 83 -3.30 -5.53 14.41
CA LYS A 83 -4.04 -5.36 13.16
C LYS A 83 -3.30 -4.50 12.14
N ILE A 84 -2.36 -3.68 12.62
CA ILE A 84 -1.64 -2.71 11.80
C ILE A 84 -0.19 -2.68 12.24
N HIS A 85 0.70 -2.62 11.26
CA HIS A 85 2.11 -2.36 11.46
C HIS A 85 2.59 -1.32 10.44
N TYR A 86 3.62 -0.56 10.79
CA TYR A 86 4.18 0.45 9.90
C TYR A 86 5.67 0.23 9.73
N THR A 87 6.11 0.16 8.49
CA THR A 87 7.51 0.12 8.09
C THR A 87 7.91 1.48 7.52
N TYR A 88 9.15 1.88 7.76
CA TYR A 88 9.65 3.21 7.44
C TYR A 88 10.96 3.12 6.67
N ILE A 89 10.99 3.63 5.44
CA ILE A 89 12.23 3.76 4.68
C ILE A 89 12.76 5.17 4.92
N TYR A 90 13.94 5.27 5.51
CA TYR A 90 14.61 6.54 5.80
C TYR A 90 15.67 6.88 4.74
N PRO A 91 16.07 8.16 4.63
CA PRO A 91 17.12 8.56 3.71
C PRO A 91 18.42 7.77 3.90
N ARG A 92 18.95 7.25 2.79
CA ARG A 92 20.20 6.47 2.77
C ARG A 92 21.40 7.38 2.50
N ASP A 93 21.20 8.42 1.71
CA ASP A 93 22.21 9.38 1.27
C ASP A 93 21.66 10.82 1.24
N GLU A 94 22.46 11.77 0.75
CA GLU A 94 22.10 13.19 0.68
C GLU A 94 20.99 13.49 -0.33
N GLU A 95 20.84 12.66 -1.36
CA GLU A 95 19.79 12.82 -2.37
C GLU A 95 18.42 12.52 -1.76
N ASP A 96 18.34 11.39 -1.04
CA ASP A 96 17.11 10.95 -0.35
C ASP A 96 16.61 11.97 0.70
N ILE A 97 17.48 12.83 1.26
CA ILE A 97 17.07 13.85 2.25
C ILE A 97 15.99 14.78 1.67
N SER A 98 16.06 15.08 0.37
CA SER A 98 15.09 15.94 -0.30
C SER A 98 13.73 15.29 -0.52
N HIS A 99 13.66 13.95 -0.42
CA HIS A 99 12.47 13.13 -0.65
C HIS A 99 11.68 12.80 0.63
N GLN A 100 12.07 13.36 1.77
CA GLN A 100 11.36 13.14 3.03
C GLN A 100 9.88 13.53 2.96
N VAL A 101 9.04 12.73 3.62
CA VAL A 101 7.61 13.04 3.73
C VAL A 101 7.39 14.38 4.44
N LYS A 102 6.47 15.17 3.90
CA LYS A 102 6.17 16.52 4.45
C LYS A 102 5.24 16.46 5.66
N HIS A 103 4.43 15.41 5.79
CA HIS A 103 3.50 15.22 6.90
C HIS A 103 4.19 14.76 8.19
N ASN A 104 3.42 14.55 9.27
CA ASN A 104 3.98 14.01 10.50
C ASN A 104 4.42 12.57 10.26
N ALA A 105 5.57 12.20 10.83
CA ALA A 105 6.15 10.86 10.76
C ALA A 105 7.25 10.75 11.83
N PRO A 106 7.61 9.54 12.30
CA PRO A 106 8.75 9.36 13.20
C PRO A 106 10.04 9.83 12.53
N VAL A 107 11.00 10.26 13.36
CA VAL A 107 12.35 10.60 12.90
C VAL A 107 13.33 9.54 13.37
N ASN A 108 14.33 9.24 12.54
CA ASN A 108 15.41 8.34 12.92
C ASN A 108 16.43 9.03 13.86
N SER A 109 17.48 8.31 14.25
CA SER A 109 18.56 8.82 15.12
C SER A 109 19.34 10.01 14.54
N LYS A 110 19.22 10.27 13.23
CA LYS A 110 19.82 11.41 12.54
C LYS A 110 18.87 12.61 12.42
N GLY A 111 17.63 12.49 12.91
CA GLY A 111 16.62 13.54 12.84
C GLY A 111 15.85 13.61 11.51
N TYR A 112 16.00 12.61 10.63
CA TYR A 112 15.29 12.57 9.35
C TYR A 112 13.97 11.82 9.46
N LYS A 113 12.95 12.34 8.79
CA LYS A 113 11.68 11.65 8.52
C LYS A 113 11.89 10.56 7.45
N PRO A 114 10.98 9.58 7.34
CA PRO A 114 11.01 8.63 6.24
C PRO A 114 10.80 9.33 4.88
N ILE A 115 11.30 8.71 3.83
CA ILE A 115 10.96 9.01 2.42
C ILE A 115 9.75 8.21 1.97
N TYR A 116 9.49 7.07 2.61
CA TYR A 116 8.42 6.14 2.26
C TYR A 116 7.85 5.50 3.52
N ILE A 117 6.53 5.33 3.55
CA ILE A 117 5.82 4.66 4.64
C ILE A 117 4.96 3.58 4.03
N GLU A 118 5.15 2.35 4.50
CA GLU A 118 4.30 1.22 4.17
C GLU A 118 3.50 0.84 5.42
N MET A 119 2.23 0.51 5.20
CA MET A 119 1.28 0.05 6.21
C MET A 119 0.93 -1.40 5.93
N TRP A 120 1.19 -2.27 6.90
CA TRP A 120 0.69 -3.64 6.88
C TRP A 120 -0.66 -3.71 7.58
N SER A 121 -1.61 -4.45 7.02
CA SER A 121 -2.98 -4.51 7.52
C SER A 121 -3.55 -5.92 7.62
N LYS A 122 -4.24 -6.21 8.74
CA LYS A 122 -5.12 -7.37 8.96
C LYS A 122 -6.57 -6.96 9.21
N LEU A 123 -7.01 -5.82 8.64
CA LEU A 123 -8.35 -5.26 8.89
C LEU A 123 -9.45 -5.95 8.04
N SER A 124 -9.05 -6.71 7.03
CA SER A 124 -9.91 -7.52 6.17
C SER A 124 -9.17 -8.76 5.69
N ASP A 125 -9.91 -9.85 5.49
CA ASP A 125 -9.45 -11.07 4.82
C ASP A 125 -9.50 -10.94 3.28
N HIS A 126 -10.07 -9.83 2.79
CA HIS A 126 -10.19 -9.50 1.38
C HIS A 126 -9.45 -8.21 1.08
N TRP A 127 -8.70 -8.22 -0.01
CA TRP A 127 -8.15 -7.02 -0.59
C TRP A 127 -9.16 -6.40 -1.55
N ASP A 128 -9.86 -5.38 -1.07
CA ASP A 128 -10.90 -4.67 -1.79
C ASP A 128 -10.84 -3.16 -1.50
N GLU A 129 -11.70 -2.40 -2.17
CA GLU A 129 -11.80 -0.98 -1.93
C GLU A 129 -12.14 -0.62 -0.46
N ASN A 130 -12.85 -1.49 0.25
CA ASN A 130 -13.24 -1.22 1.64
C ASN A 130 -12.04 -1.29 2.58
N GLU A 131 -11.14 -2.24 2.36
CA GLU A 131 -9.88 -2.33 3.09
C GLU A 131 -9.03 -1.07 2.87
N ILE A 132 -8.85 -0.65 1.62
CA ILE A 132 -8.15 0.61 1.29
C ILE A 132 -8.79 1.80 2.02
N LYS A 133 -10.12 1.94 1.96
CA LYS A 133 -10.85 3.03 2.62
C LYS A 133 -10.65 3.02 4.15
N LYS A 134 -10.61 1.84 4.80
CA LYS A 134 -10.33 1.71 6.24
C LYS A 134 -8.89 2.14 6.56
N CYS A 135 -7.92 1.64 5.81
CA CYS A 135 -6.50 1.98 5.98
C CYS A 135 -6.28 3.49 5.86
N VAL A 136 -6.87 4.13 4.84
CA VAL A 136 -6.77 5.59 4.61
C VAL A 136 -7.27 6.40 5.81
N LYS A 137 -8.36 5.98 6.46
CA LYS A 137 -8.86 6.68 7.66
C LYS A 137 -7.84 6.63 8.79
N ILE A 138 -7.23 5.47 9.00
CA ILE A 138 -6.23 5.26 10.06
C ILE A 138 -4.95 6.04 9.77
N LEU A 139 -4.49 6.04 8.51
CA LEU A 139 -3.38 6.88 8.05
C LEU A 139 -3.68 8.37 8.29
N GLY A 140 -4.92 8.79 8.04
CA GLY A 140 -5.37 10.16 8.27
C GLY A 140 -5.24 10.62 9.72
N GLU A 141 -5.71 9.79 10.64
CA GLU A 141 -5.58 10.04 12.07
C GLU A 141 -4.11 10.05 12.49
N LYS A 142 -3.34 9.05 12.04
CA LYS A 142 -1.96 8.83 12.47
C LYS A 142 -0.98 9.88 11.97
N PHE A 143 -1.01 10.21 10.68
CA PHE A 143 0.04 11.01 10.03
C PHE A 143 -0.41 12.44 9.69
N PHE A 144 -1.71 12.70 9.62
CA PHE A 144 -2.24 14.03 9.34
C PHE A 144 -2.93 14.68 10.54
N ASN A 145 -3.11 13.95 11.65
CA ASN A 145 -3.91 14.37 12.80
C ASN A 145 -5.31 14.85 12.38
N LYS A 146 -5.95 14.06 11.51
CA LYS A 146 -7.25 14.38 10.92
C LYS A 146 -8.17 13.18 10.99
N GLU A 147 -9.34 13.39 11.58
CA GLU A 147 -10.46 12.47 11.41
C GLU A 147 -10.99 12.59 9.97
N ILE A 148 -11.03 11.45 9.28
CA ILE A 148 -11.53 11.31 7.90
C ILE A 148 -12.87 10.57 7.94
N ILE A 149 -13.94 11.30 7.62
CA ILE A 149 -15.30 10.73 7.65
C ILE A 149 -15.56 9.89 6.40
N LYS A 150 -15.18 10.41 5.23
CA LYS A 150 -15.38 9.78 3.91
C LYS A 150 -14.08 9.65 3.13
N VAL A 151 -13.94 8.55 2.40
CA VAL A 151 -12.85 8.31 1.46
C VAL A 151 -13.48 8.05 0.10
N GLU A 152 -13.09 8.81 -0.91
CA GLU A 152 -13.52 8.63 -2.30
C GLU A 152 -12.33 8.15 -3.14
N ILE A 153 -12.50 7.04 -3.86
CA ILE A 153 -11.50 6.58 -4.82
C ILE A 153 -11.75 7.31 -6.14
N LEU A 154 -10.70 7.95 -6.66
CA LEU A 154 -10.71 8.63 -7.93
C LEU A 154 -10.49 7.63 -9.07
N ASP A 155 -10.99 7.98 -10.25
CA ASP A 155 -10.67 7.31 -11.50
C ASP A 155 -10.82 5.77 -11.47
N ILE A 156 -11.85 5.28 -10.77
CA ILE A 156 -12.17 3.85 -10.72
C ILE A 156 -12.44 3.37 -12.15
N PRO A 157 -11.60 2.49 -12.72
CA PRO A 157 -11.80 1.99 -14.07
C PRO A 157 -13.01 1.06 -14.11
N THR A 158 -13.67 1.00 -15.25
CA THR A 158 -14.74 0.03 -15.50
C THR A 158 -14.18 -1.39 -15.62
N TYR A 159 -15.07 -2.38 -15.56
CA TYR A 159 -14.70 -3.78 -15.80
C TYR A 159 -14.11 -3.94 -17.22
N GLU A 160 -14.73 -3.32 -18.23
CA GLU A 160 -14.29 -3.40 -19.63
C GLU A 160 -12.92 -2.75 -19.85
N GLU A 161 -12.67 -1.57 -19.27
CA GLU A 161 -11.36 -0.92 -19.32
C GLU A 161 -10.29 -1.79 -18.66
N THR A 162 -10.64 -2.40 -17.52
CA THR A 162 -9.75 -3.30 -16.79
C THR A 162 -9.47 -4.58 -17.58
N GLU A 163 -10.47 -5.16 -18.24
CA GLU A 163 -10.30 -6.35 -19.07
C GLU A 163 -9.35 -6.09 -20.25
N ILE A 164 -9.51 -4.94 -20.93
CA ILE A 164 -8.63 -4.54 -22.01
C ILE A 164 -7.20 -4.39 -21.48
N ALA A 165 -7.02 -3.60 -20.42
CA ALA A 165 -5.72 -3.36 -19.82
C ALA A 165 -5.06 -4.67 -19.34
N PHE A 166 -5.83 -5.59 -18.75
CA PHE A 166 -5.36 -6.89 -18.31
C PHE A 166 -4.87 -7.75 -19.49
N ASN A 167 -5.67 -7.89 -20.54
CA ASN A 167 -5.33 -8.72 -21.69
C ASN A 167 -4.14 -8.18 -22.47
N GLU A 168 -3.97 -6.86 -22.54
CA GLU A 168 -2.88 -6.22 -23.28
C GLU A 168 -1.59 -6.14 -22.48
N ASN A 169 -1.66 -5.77 -21.19
CA ASN A 169 -0.48 -5.35 -20.42
C ASN A 169 -0.04 -6.35 -19.35
N TYR A 170 -0.88 -7.31 -18.98
CA TYR A 170 -0.56 -8.22 -17.88
C TYR A 170 -0.58 -9.68 -18.32
N LYS A 171 -1.70 -10.17 -18.87
CA LYS A 171 -1.89 -11.55 -19.33
C LYS A 171 -0.76 -12.12 -20.21
N PRO A 172 -0.16 -11.38 -21.16
CA PRO A 172 0.92 -11.92 -21.99
C PRO A 172 2.20 -12.28 -21.21
N TYR A 173 2.35 -11.76 -20.00
CA TYR A 173 3.53 -11.89 -19.16
C TYR A 173 3.33 -12.85 -17.98
N ILE A 174 2.11 -13.34 -17.76
CA ILE A 174 1.80 -14.31 -16.69
C ILE A 174 2.16 -15.72 -17.17
N LYS A 175 2.96 -16.45 -16.39
CA LYS A 175 3.16 -17.89 -16.63
C LYS A 175 1.89 -18.64 -16.22
N TYR A 176 1.44 -19.62 -17.01
CA TYR A 176 0.17 -20.35 -16.85
C TYR A 176 -0.19 -20.89 -15.44
N ASN A 177 0.76 -20.95 -14.49
CA ASN A 177 0.52 -21.38 -13.11
C ASN A 177 0.23 -20.23 -12.11
N GLN A 178 0.13 -18.99 -12.60
CA GLN A 178 -0.05 -17.78 -11.77
C GLN A 178 -1.41 -17.08 -11.98
N LEU A 179 -2.29 -17.65 -12.81
CA LEU A 179 -3.69 -17.23 -12.96
C LEU A 179 -4.57 -17.88 -11.88
#